data_AF-A0A4Z0KC60-F1
#
_entry.id   AF-A0A4Z0KC60-F1
#
_cell.length_a   1.000
_cell.length_b   1.000
_cell.length_c   1.000
_cell.angle_alpha   90.00
_cell.angle_beta   90.00
_cell.angle_gamma   90.00
#
_symmetry.space_group_name_H-M   'P 1'
#
loop_
_entity.id
_entity.type
_entity.pdbx_description
1 polymer ?
#
loop_
_entity_poly.entity_id
_entity_poly.type
_entity_poly.pdbx_seq_one_letter_code
_entity_poly.pdbx_strand_id
1 'polypeptide(L)'
;MDDFDIQRERAFSGASRIVLICSLLFLILGIWAWFGRREEVSTGNGKVIPSSREQVLQSLDGGILAQLTVREGDRVQANQIVARLDPTRLASNVGESAAKYRASLASSARLTAEVSDLPLAFPAELNGWPDLIAAETRLYKSRRAQLADTEAELRDALASVNKELTITQRLEKSGAASHVEVLRLQRQKSDLGLKITDLRSQYYVQAREALSKANAEVDMLSAILKGREDSVTRLTVRSPVRGIVKNLQVTTCGGGLPRSGEVRE
;
A
#
# COMPACT_ATOMS: atom_id res chain seq x y z
N MET A 1 -122.23 -2.55 -67.61
CA MET A 1 -121.45 -3.80 -67.55
C MET A 1 -120.07 -3.43 -67.06
N ASP A 2 -119.88 -3.58 -65.75
CA ASP A 2 -118.90 -4.48 -65.11
C ASP A 2 -117.44 -4.32 -65.56
N ASP A 3 -116.41 -4.25 -64.70
CA ASP A 3 -116.33 -4.69 -63.32
C ASP A 3 -114.95 -4.32 -62.70
N PHE A 4 -114.89 -4.38 -61.37
CA PHE A 4 -113.72 -4.59 -60.48
C PHE A 4 -112.59 -3.54 -60.39
N ASP A 5 -112.80 -2.57 -59.49
CA ASP A 5 -112.31 -2.56 -58.09
C ASP A 5 -110.99 -3.30 -57.71
N ILE A 6 -110.36 -2.74 -56.65
CA ILE A 6 -109.39 -3.34 -55.70
C ILE A 6 -107.91 -2.88 -55.79
N GLN A 7 -107.66 -1.80 -55.03
CA GLN A 7 -106.74 -1.71 -53.87
C GLN A 7 -105.20 -1.61 -54.02
N ARG A 8 -104.68 -0.52 -53.41
CA ARG A 8 -103.65 -0.48 -52.33
C ARG A 8 -102.23 -0.91 -52.75
N GLU A 9 -101.17 -0.10 -52.67
CA GLU A 9 -100.72 0.72 -51.55
C GLU A 9 -99.93 1.96 -52.00
N ARG A 10 -100.25 3.10 -51.40
CA ARG A 10 -99.33 4.22 -51.23
C ARG A 10 -98.30 3.80 -50.18
N ALA A 11 -96.99 3.95 -50.47
CA ALA A 11 -95.97 4.56 -49.57
C ALA A 11 -94.54 4.05 -49.81
N PHE A 12 -93.87 4.38 -50.93
CA PHE A 12 -92.39 4.26 -51.00
C PHE A 12 -91.69 5.44 -51.73
N SER A 13 -92.36 6.61 -51.85
CA SER A 13 -91.75 7.85 -52.38
C SER A 13 -90.84 8.56 -51.36
N GLY A 14 -91.05 8.32 -50.05
CA GLY A 14 -90.16 8.79 -48.99
C GLY A 14 -88.90 7.94 -48.85
N ALA A 15 -89.01 6.62 -49.04
CA ALA A 15 -87.89 5.69 -48.84
C ALA A 15 -86.82 5.79 -49.92
N SER A 16 -87.18 6.03 -51.20
CA SER A 16 -86.17 6.31 -52.24
C SER A 16 -85.40 7.61 -51.94
N ARG A 17 -86.08 8.64 -51.43
CA ARG A 17 -85.44 9.90 -50.97
C ARG A 17 -84.57 9.67 -49.73
N ILE A 18 -85.00 8.83 -48.79
CA ILE A 18 -84.22 8.45 -47.61
C ILE A 18 -82.98 7.64 -48.04
N VAL A 19 -83.11 6.71 -48.98
CA VAL A 19 -81.98 5.92 -49.52
C VAL A 19 -81.00 6.81 -50.29
N LEU A 20 -81.48 7.77 -51.09
CA LEU A 20 -80.64 8.75 -51.77
C LEU A 20 -79.92 9.68 -50.79
N ILE A 21 -80.62 10.21 -49.79
CA ILE A 21 -80.03 11.04 -48.73
C ILE A 21 -79.00 10.24 -47.93
N CYS A 22 -79.30 8.99 -47.58
CA CYS A 22 -78.33 8.11 -46.91
C CYS A 22 -77.12 7.81 -47.80
N SER A 23 -77.32 7.56 -49.11
CA SER A 23 -76.20 7.31 -50.03
C SER A 23 -75.32 8.54 -50.22
N LEU A 24 -75.92 9.73 -50.28
CA LEU A 24 -75.22 11.00 -50.40
C LEU A 24 -74.45 11.32 -49.10
N LEU A 25 -75.06 11.04 -47.94
CA LEU A 25 -74.43 11.16 -46.64
C LEU A 25 -73.22 10.22 -46.53
N PHE A 26 -73.36 8.97 -46.97
CA PHE A 26 -72.27 8.00 -47.01
C PHE A 26 -71.14 8.43 -47.96
N LEU A 27 -71.46 9.02 -49.11
CA LEU A 27 -70.46 9.58 -50.02
C LEU A 27 -69.72 10.78 -49.40
N ILE A 28 -70.45 11.69 -48.74
CA ILE A 28 -69.87 12.84 -48.04
C ILE A 28 -68.97 12.39 -46.89
N LEU A 29 -69.42 11.43 -46.08
CA LEU A 29 -68.64 10.85 -44.99
C LEU A 29 -67.42 10.08 -45.52
N GLY A 30 -67.55 9.39 -46.65
CA GLY A 30 -66.45 8.67 -47.30
C GLY A 30 -65.36 9.61 -47.82
N ILE A 31 -65.75 10.72 -48.46
CA ILE A 31 -64.83 11.77 -48.92
C ILE A 31 -64.14 12.44 -47.73
N TRP A 32 -64.88 12.70 -46.64
CA TRP A 32 -64.32 13.28 -45.42
C TRP A 32 -63.34 12.33 -44.73
N ALA A 33 -63.65 11.03 -44.70
CA ALA A 33 -62.76 10.00 -44.18
C ALA A 33 -61.50 9.80 -45.04
N TRP A 34 -61.59 9.99 -46.37
CA TRP A 34 -60.43 9.97 -47.26
C TRP A 34 -59.52 11.17 -46.98
N PHE A 35 -60.06 12.39 -46.91
CA PHE A 35 -59.26 13.60 -46.68
C PHE A 35 -58.84 13.83 -45.22
N GLY A 36 -59.40 13.07 -44.28
CA GLY A 36 -59.04 13.12 -42.87
C GLY A 36 -57.61 12.62 -42.64
N ARG A 37 -56.64 13.54 -42.65
CA ARG A 37 -55.27 13.25 -42.19
C ARG A 37 -55.32 12.85 -40.72
N ARG A 38 -54.91 11.61 -40.43
CA ARG A 38 -54.65 11.15 -39.06
C ARG A 38 -53.32 11.74 -38.58
N GLU A 39 -53.39 12.65 -37.62
CA GLU A 39 -52.21 13.09 -36.88
C GLU A 39 -51.99 12.14 -35.71
N GLU A 40 -51.04 11.22 -35.88
CA GLU A 40 -50.60 10.32 -34.82
C GLU A 40 -49.35 10.91 -34.17
N VAL A 41 -49.53 11.57 -33.01
CA VAL A 41 -48.41 12.02 -32.19
C VAL A 41 -47.96 10.85 -31.32
N SER A 42 -46.94 10.13 -31.80
CA SER A 42 -46.25 9.13 -31.00
C SER A 42 -45.34 9.83 -29.99
N THR A 43 -45.82 10.01 -28.75
CA THR A 43 -44.95 10.40 -27.63
C THR A 43 -44.18 9.17 -27.17
N GLY A 44 -42.96 9.00 -27.68
CA GLY A 44 -42.00 8.05 -27.14
C GLY A 44 -41.29 8.64 -25.93
N ASN A 45 -41.31 7.93 -24.80
CA ASN A 45 -40.47 8.28 -23.65
C ASN A 45 -39.00 8.04 -24.00
N GLY A 46 -38.30 9.07 -24.47
CA GLY A 46 -36.85 9.05 -24.65
C GLY A 46 -36.15 9.16 -23.30
N LYS A 47 -35.60 8.07 -22.77
CA LYS A 47 -34.71 8.12 -21.60
C LYS A 47 -33.29 8.36 -22.09
N VAL A 48 -32.73 9.54 -21.77
CA VAL A 48 -31.31 9.81 -22.03
C VAL A 48 -30.49 8.96 -21.06
N ILE A 49 -30.00 7.83 -21.55
CA ILE A 49 -29.06 6.98 -20.82
C ILE A 49 -27.66 7.43 -21.26
N PRO A 50 -26.78 7.84 -20.32
CA PRO A 50 -25.41 8.16 -20.67
C PRO A 50 -24.74 6.94 -21.33
N SER A 51 -24.09 7.14 -22.46
CA SER A 51 -23.36 6.08 -23.17
C SER A 51 -22.12 5.60 -22.39
N SER A 52 -21.60 6.41 -21.47
CA SER A 52 -20.45 6.11 -20.62
C SER A 52 -20.85 5.44 -19.31
N ARG A 53 -20.10 4.41 -18.88
CA ARG A 53 -20.29 3.77 -17.57
C ARG A 53 -20.01 4.76 -16.44
N GLU A 54 -20.91 4.83 -15.46
CA GLU A 54 -20.70 5.56 -14.22
C GLU A 54 -19.58 4.88 -13.41
N GLN A 55 -18.58 5.66 -12.99
CA GLN A 55 -17.45 5.18 -12.17
C GLN A 55 -17.55 5.81 -10.78
N VAL A 56 -17.57 4.96 -9.76
CA VAL A 56 -17.61 5.41 -8.36
C VAL A 56 -16.18 5.52 -7.85
N LEU A 57 -15.79 6.71 -7.40
CA LEU A 57 -14.47 6.98 -6.86
C LEU A 57 -14.55 6.92 -5.34
N GLN A 58 -13.97 5.88 -4.74
CA GLN A 58 -13.98 5.65 -3.29
C GLN A 58 -12.57 5.73 -2.72
N SER A 59 -12.45 6.19 -1.47
CA SER A 59 -11.18 6.17 -0.74
C SER A 59 -11.00 4.84 -0.03
N LEU A 60 -9.93 4.11 -0.39
CA LEU A 60 -9.57 2.81 0.18
C LEU A 60 -9.06 2.90 1.62
N ASP A 61 -8.49 4.05 2.01
CA ASP A 61 -7.82 4.23 3.31
C ASP A 61 -8.71 4.97 4.33
N GLY A 62 -9.75 5.67 3.87
CA GLY A 62 -10.60 6.50 4.73
C GLY A 62 -9.80 7.65 5.38
N GLY A 63 -10.48 8.53 6.12
CA GLY A 63 -9.82 9.63 6.83
C GLY A 63 -10.55 10.96 6.69
N ILE A 64 -9.91 12.04 7.11
CA ILE A 64 -10.53 13.37 7.14
C ILE A 64 -10.35 14.03 5.78
N LEU A 65 -11.44 14.55 5.19
CA LEU A 65 -11.38 15.31 3.94
C LEU A 65 -10.67 16.66 4.19
N ALA A 66 -9.45 16.83 3.70
CA ALA A 66 -8.69 18.07 3.86
C ALA A 66 -9.07 19.11 2.80
N GLN A 67 -9.25 18.67 1.55
CA GLN A 67 -9.57 19.55 0.44
C GLN A 67 -10.44 18.84 -0.60
N LEU A 68 -11.47 19.52 -1.08
CA LEU A 68 -12.29 19.12 -2.23
C LEU A 68 -12.15 20.18 -3.33
N THR A 69 -11.66 19.78 -4.51
CA THR A 69 -11.31 20.72 -5.60
C THR A 69 -12.42 20.86 -6.66
N VAL A 70 -13.43 19.99 -6.61
CA VAL A 70 -14.50 19.91 -7.61
C VAL A 70 -15.88 20.01 -6.96
N ARG A 71 -16.87 20.40 -7.74
CA ARG A 71 -18.29 20.45 -7.37
C ARG A 71 -19.12 19.55 -8.28
N GLU A 72 -20.34 19.26 -7.87
CA GLU A 72 -21.28 18.52 -8.73
C GLU A 72 -21.55 19.31 -10.01
N GLY A 73 -21.52 18.63 -11.15
CA GLY A 73 -21.64 19.23 -12.48
C GLY A 73 -20.32 19.70 -13.09
N ASP A 74 -19.21 19.73 -12.34
CA ASP A 74 -17.91 20.15 -12.87
C ASP A 74 -17.35 19.12 -13.87
N ARG A 75 -16.72 19.65 -14.92
CA ARG A 75 -15.96 18.83 -15.89
C ARG A 75 -14.55 18.60 -15.37
N VAL A 76 -14.16 17.35 -15.27
CA VAL A 76 -12.82 16.93 -14.84
C VAL A 76 -12.03 16.32 -15.99
N GLN A 77 -10.71 16.53 -15.97
CA GLN A 77 -9.77 15.88 -16.86
C GLN A 77 -9.21 14.59 -16.22
N ALA A 78 -8.66 13.70 -17.04
CA ALA A 78 -7.94 12.54 -16.52
C ALA A 78 -6.75 13.00 -15.66
N ASN A 79 -6.50 12.29 -14.55
CA ASN A 79 -5.49 12.56 -13.54
C ASN A 79 -5.66 13.87 -12.74
N GLN A 80 -6.75 14.62 -12.95
CA GLN A 80 -7.07 15.80 -12.16
C GLN A 80 -7.35 15.42 -10.72
N ILE A 81 -6.81 16.19 -9.76
CA ILE A 81 -7.08 16.02 -8.34
C ILE A 81 -8.53 16.41 -8.06
N VAL A 82 -9.27 15.46 -7.47
CA VAL A 82 -10.68 15.62 -7.11
C VAL A 82 -10.77 15.98 -5.64
N ALA A 83 -10.13 15.18 -4.79
CA ALA A 83 -10.12 15.33 -3.34
C ALA A 83 -8.75 14.97 -2.76
N ARG A 84 -8.42 15.54 -1.61
CA ARG A 84 -7.24 15.21 -0.82
C ARG A 84 -7.66 14.98 0.63
N LEU A 85 -7.25 13.85 1.18
CA LEU A 85 -7.41 13.52 2.59
C LEU A 85 -6.23 14.06 3.41
N ASP A 86 -6.44 14.27 4.70
CA ASP A 86 -5.40 14.74 5.63
C ASP A 86 -4.24 13.71 5.74
N PRO A 87 -3.01 14.08 5.33
CA PRO A 87 -1.86 13.18 5.40
C PRO A 87 -1.24 13.06 6.78
N THR A 88 -1.58 13.92 7.75
CA THR A 88 -0.81 14.09 9.00
C THR A 88 -0.54 12.77 9.73
N ARG A 89 -1.58 11.96 9.93
CA ARG A 89 -1.45 10.67 10.63
C ARG A 89 -0.65 9.62 9.83
N LEU A 90 -0.90 9.51 8.53
CA LEU A 90 -0.23 8.52 7.68
C LEU A 90 1.23 8.91 7.41
N ALA A 91 1.51 10.20 7.21
CA ALA A 91 2.86 10.75 7.10
C ALA A 91 3.66 10.54 8.39
N SER A 92 3.04 10.70 9.57
CA SER A 92 3.69 10.39 10.85
C SER A 92 4.08 8.91 10.95
N ASN A 93 3.20 8.00 10.53
CA ASN A 93 3.49 6.57 10.48
C ASN A 93 4.63 6.23 9.50
N VAL A 94 4.70 6.90 8.34
CA VAL A 94 5.83 6.77 7.40
C VAL A 94 7.12 7.25 8.07
N GLY A 95 7.10 8.42 8.72
CA GLY A 95 8.26 8.98 9.41
C GLY A 95 8.81 8.05 10.51
N GLU A 96 7.92 7.44 11.30
CA GLU A 96 8.28 6.45 12.32
C GLU A 96 8.93 5.20 11.71
N SER A 97 8.29 4.61 10.68
CA SER A 97 8.83 3.44 9.98
C SER A 97 10.16 3.74 9.31
N ALA A 98 10.29 4.90 8.68
CA ALA A 98 11.53 5.35 8.06
C ALA A 98 12.64 5.53 9.10
N ALA A 99 12.33 6.06 10.29
CA ALA A 99 13.31 6.20 11.38
C ALA A 99 13.83 4.85 11.85
N LYS A 100 12.92 3.88 12.08
CA LYS A 100 13.28 2.50 12.43
C LYS A 100 14.11 1.83 11.33
N TYR A 101 13.69 1.99 10.07
CA TYR A 101 14.41 1.46 8.92
C TYR A 101 15.85 1.97 8.85
N ARG A 102 16.04 3.29 8.96
CA ARG A 102 17.38 3.91 8.96
C ARG A 102 18.25 3.42 10.12
N ALA A 103 17.67 3.26 11.31
CA ALA A 103 18.38 2.73 12.47
C ALA A 103 18.85 1.27 12.23
N SER A 104 17.95 0.38 11.79
CA SER A 104 18.31 -1.02 11.48
C SER A 104 19.29 -1.11 10.31
N LEU A 105 19.19 -0.23 9.29
CA LEU A 105 20.13 -0.15 8.18
C LEU A 105 21.53 0.27 8.63
N ALA A 106 21.63 1.25 9.51
CA ALA A 106 22.91 1.70 10.08
C ALA A 106 23.55 0.61 10.95
N SER A 107 22.75 -0.08 11.78
CA SER A 107 23.19 -1.23 12.56
C SER A 107 23.64 -2.39 11.66
N SER A 108 22.93 -2.70 10.57
CA SER A 108 23.32 -3.71 9.59
C SER A 108 24.67 -3.37 8.93
N ALA A 109 24.87 -2.13 8.51
CA ALA A 109 26.13 -1.66 7.93
C ALA A 109 27.30 -1.81 8.91
N ARG A 110 27.11 -1.40 10.18
CA ARG A 110 28.10 -1.60 11.24
C ARG A 110 28.42 -3.08 11.45
N LEU A 111 27.40 -3.92 11.62
CA LEU A 111 27.57 -5.35 11.90
C LEU A 111 28.20 -6.10 10.72
N THR A 112 27.92 -5.68 9.48
CA THR A 112 28.59 -6.20 8.29
C THR A 112 30.08 -5.92 8.32
N ALA A 113 30.47 -4.71 8.74
CA ALA A 113 31.88 -4.35 8.93
C ALA A 113 32.54 -5.12 10.10
N GLU A 114 31.79 -5.41 11.18
CA GLU A 114 32.29 -6.23 12.31
C GLU A 114 32.48 -7.70 11.92
N VAL A 115 31.57 -8.28 11.13
CA VAL A 115 31.63 -9.69 10.73
C VAL A 115 32.65 -9.94 9.61
N SER A 116 32.83 -8.96 8.71
CA SER A 116 33.70 -9.11 7.53
C SER A 116 35.11 -8.54 7.73
N ASP A 117 35.39 -7.95 8.90
CA ASP A 117 36.63 -7.21 9.19
C ASP A 117 36.96 -6.11 8.17
N LEU A 118 35.94 -5.60 7.47
CA LEU A 118 36.07 -4.55 6.48
C LEU A 118 36.00 -3.16 7.13
N PRO A 119 36.55 -2.12 6.48
CA PRO A 119 36.34 -0.74 6.89
C PRO A 119 34.84 -0.40 6.97
N LEU A 120 34.47 0.37 7.99
CA LEU A 120 33.10 0.82 8.17
C LEU A 120 32.68 1.73 7.01
N ALA A 121 31.67 1.29 6.25
CA ALA A 121 31.07 2.04 5.15
C ALA A 121 29.54 2.02 5.29
N PHE A 122 28.92 3.19 5.23
CA PHE A 122 27.47 3.32 5.28
C PHE A 122 26.89 3.52 3.88
N PRO A 123 25.68 2.99 3.59
CA PRO A 123 24.99 3.24 2.33
C PRO A 123 24.63 4.72 2.16
N ALA A 124 24.58 5.18 0.91
CA ALA A 124 24.35 6.58 0.56
C ALA A 124 23.01 7.14 1.08
N GLU A 125 22.03 6.26 1.28
CA GLU A 125 20.74 6.61 1.89
C GLU A 125 20.94 7.26 3.27
N LEU A 126 21.94 6.85 4.06
CA LEU A 126 22.14 7.37 5.41
C LEU A 126 22.84 8.74 5.48
N ASN A 127 23.32 9.28 4.36
CA ASN A 127 24.10 10.53 4.33
C ASN A 127 23.33 11.74 4.90
N GLY A 128 22.00 11.71 4.89
CA GLY A 128 21.16 12.75 5.51
C GLY A 128 21.14 12.75 7.04
N TRP A 129 21.75 11.75 7.69
CA TRP A 129 21.69 11.54 9.15
C TRP A 129 23.08 11.35 9.78
N PRO A 130 23.90 12.42 9.83
CA PRO A 130 25.27 12.35 10.32
C PRO A 130 25.35 11.95 11.81
N ASP A 131 24.38 12.36 12.64
CA ASP A 131 24.36 12.01 14.07
C ASP A 131 24.21 10.49 14.29
N LEU A 132 23.39 9.83 13.46
CA LEU A 132 23.21 8.38 13.50
C LEU A 132 24.49 7.65 13.09
N ILE A 133 25.11 8.10 11.99
CA ILE A 133 26.39 7.58 11.51
C ILE A 133 27.47 7.72 12.59
N ALA A 134 27.56 8.89 13.24
CA ALA A 134 28.53 9.15 14.29
C ALA A 134 28.29 8.28 15.54
N ALA A 135 27.03 8.06 15.92
CA ALA A 135 26.66 7.16 17.01
C ALA A 135 27.11 5.71 16.73
N GLU A 136 26.77 5.17 15.55
CA GLU A 136 27.15 3.81 15.15
C GLU A 136 28.67 3.67 14.98
N THR A 137 29.35 4.69 14.46
CA THR A 137 30.81 4.71 14.34
C THR A 137 31.50 4.66 15.70
N ARG A 138 30.98 5.39 16.70
CA ARG A 138 31.51 5.33 18.08
C ARG A 138 31.30 3.94 18.68
N LEU A 139 30.12 3.35 18.49
CA LEU A 139 29.82 2.01 18.96
C LEU A 139 30.76 0.96 18.33
N TYR A 140 30.95 1.02 17.00
CA TYR A 140 31.88 0.16 16.26
C TYR A 140 33.30 0.21 16.85
N LYS A 141 33.85 1.42 17.00
CA LYS A 141 35.19 1.63 17.53
C LYS A 141 35.31 1.10 18.97
N SER A 142 34.31 1.38 19.81
CA SER A 142 34.30 0.92 21.20
C SER A 142 34.29 -0.60 21.32
N ARG A 143 33.45 -1.29 20.53
CA ARG A 143 33.36 -2.76 20.58
C ARG A 143 34.64 -3.43 20.08
N ARG A 144 35.25 -2.90 19.01
CA ARG A 144 36.52 -3.42 18.50
C ARG A 144 37.68 -3.18 19.45
N ALA A 145 37.75 -1.99 20.07
CA ALA A 145 38.74 -1.69 21.09
C ALA A 145 38.62 -2.65 22.27
N GLN A 146 37.40 -2.84 22.80
CA GLN A 146 37.17 -3.76 23.92
C GLN A 146 37.58 -5.21 23.63
N LEU A 147 37.28 -5.71 22.42
CA LEU A 147 37.71 -7.04 21.99
C LEU A 147 39.25 -7.12 21.92
N ALA A 148 39.89 -6.12 21.31
CA ALA A 148 41.34 -6.08 21.15
C ALA A 148 42.06 -5.98 22.51
N ASP A 149 41.56 -5.15 23.42
CA ASP A 149 42.13 -4.96 24.76
C ASP A 149 42.04 -6.25 25.59
N THR A 150 40.86 -6.89 25.60
CA THR A 150 40.64 -8.15 26.33
C THR A 150 41.49 -9.27 25.74
N GLU A 151 41.61 -9.32 24.41
CA GLU A 151 42.47 -10.29 23.75
C GLU A 151 43.95 -10.06 24.04
N ALA A 152 44.40 -8.80 24.08
CA ALA A 152 45.77 -8.45 24.44
C ALA A 152 46.11 -8.89 25.86
N GLU A 153 45.22 -8.64 26.83
CA GLU A 153 45.38 -9.06 28.22
C GLU A 153 45.53 -10.59 28.35
N LEU A 154 44.68 -11.35 27.66
CA LEU A 154 44.78 -12.82 27.64
C LEU A 154 46.07 -13.32 26.98
N ARG A 155 46.53 -12.63 25.93
CA ARG A 155 47.81 -12.96 25.27
C ARG A 155 49.00 -12.69 26.18
N ASP A 156 48.99 -11.60 26.94
CA ASP A 156 50.05 -11.27 27.88
C ASP A 156 50.11 -12.27 29.05
N ALA A 157 48.95 -12.69 29.56
CA ALA A 157 48.86 -13.77 30.53
C ALA A 157 49.43 -15.09 29.97
N LEU A 158 49.07 -15.44 28.73
CA LEU A 158 49.58 -16.63 28.05
C LEU A 158 51.11 -16.55 27.81
N ALA A 159 51.63 -15.38 27.45
CA ALA A 159 53.06 -15.16 27.29
C ALA A 159 53.80 -15.34 28.62
N SER A 160 53.22 -14.89 29.73
CA SER A 160 53.78 -15.04 31.08
C SER A 160 53.82 -16.52 31.51
N VAL A 161 52.71 -17.25 31.33
CA VAL A 161 52.65 -18.70 31.61
C VAL A 161 53.63 -19.48 30.72
N ASN A 162 53.80 -19.10 29.46
CA ASN A 162 54.79 -19.73 28.58
C ASN A 162 56.23 -19.53 29.05
N LYS A 163 56.57 -18.32 29.55
CA LYS A 163 57.91 -18.05 30.12
C LYS A 163 58.15 -18.93 31.33
N GLU A 164 57.19 -19.00 32.25
CA GLU A 164 57.25 -19.83 33.45
C GLU A 164 57.40 -21.31 33.10
N LEU A 165 56.56 -21.82 32.19
CA LEU A 165 56.63 -23.19 31.68
C LEU A 165 58.01 -23.52 31.10
N THR A 166 58.61 -22.60 30.34
CA THR A 166 59.95 -22.80 29.73
C THR A 166 61.06 -22.88 30.78
N ILE A 167 60.91 -22.17 31.90
CA ILE A 167 61.86 -22.25 33.02
C ILE A 167 61.66 -23.57 33.76
N THR A 168 60.43 -23.91 34.13
CA THR A 168 60.09 -25.13 34.87
C THR A 168 60.45 -26.39 34.07
N GLN A 169 60.24 -26.41 32.75
CA GLN A 169 60.67 -27.50 31.88
C GLN A 169 62.20 -27.70 31.85
N ARG A 170 62.98 -26.62 31.94
CA ARG A 170 64.45 -26.73 32.04
C ARG A 170 64.86 -27.29 33.40
N LEU A 171 64.21 -26.86 34.47
CA LEU A 171 64.46 -27.35 35.83
C LEU A 171 64.05 -28.81 36.02
N GLU A 172 62.96 -29.25 35.39
CA GLU A 172 62.49 -30.64 35.39
C GLU A 172 63.50 -31.56 34.69
N LYS A 173 64.03 -31.16 33.53
CA LYS A 173 65.12 -31.89 32.85
C LYS A 173 66.38 -32.04 33.70
N SER A 174 66.68 -31.07 34.57
CA SER A 174 67.78 -31.15 35.53
C SER A 174 67.41 -31.85 36.86
N GLY A 175 66.18 -32.37 36.98
CA GLY A 175 65.67 -33.04 38.20
C GLY A 175 65.32 -32.10 39.36
N ALA A 176 65.37 -30.78 39.15
CA ALA A 176 65.17 -29.74 40.17
C ALA A 176 63.71 -29.26 40.29
N ALA A 177 62.80 -29.75 39.42
CA ALA A 177 61.38 -29.44 39.47
C ALA A 177 60.52 -30.69 39.22
N SER A 178 59.28 -30.65 39.74
CA SER A 178 58.31 -31.75 39.58
C SER A 178 57.64 -31.73 38.21
N HIS A 179 57.50 -32.90 37.59
CA HIS A 179 56.76 -33.10 36.34
C HIS A 179 55.28 -32.67 36.46
N VAL A 180 54.68 -32.78 37.65
CA VAL A 180 53.29 -32.37 37.90
C VAL A 180 53.10 -30.86 37.68
N GLU A 181 54.11 -30.06 38.01
CA GLU A 181 54.06 -28.61 37.85
C GLU A 181 54.11 -28.19 36.37
N VAL A 182 54.90 -28.91 35.58
CA VAL A 182 54.92 -28.76 34.11
C VAL A 182 53.54 -29.06 33.53
N LEU A 183 52.90 -30.16 33.95
CA LEU A 183 51.56 -30.53 33.49
C LEU A 183 50.50 -29.49 33.92
N ARG A 184 50.60 -28.94 35.12
CA ARG A 184 49.71 -27.87 35.61
C ARG A 184 49.81 -26.62 34.75
N LEU A 185 51.03 -26.14 34.49
CA LEU A 185 51.29 -24.97 33.65
C LEU A 185 50.87 -25.20 32.19
N GLN A 186 51.08 -26.42 31.67
CA GLN A 186 50.65 -26.78 30.33
C GLN A 186 49.12 -26.79 30.18
N ARG A 187 48.39 -27.27 31.20
CA ARG A 187 46.92 -27.17 31.25
C ARG A 187 46.49 -25.70 31.27
N GLN A 188 47.08 -24.89 32.15
CA GLN A 188 46.77 -23.45 32.26
C GLN A 188 47.00 -22.71 30.93
N LYS A 189 48.07 -23.04 30.21
CA LYS A 189 48.31 -22.53 28.85
C LYS A 189 47.19 -22.92 27.88
N SER A 190 46.80 -24.19 27.87
CA SER A 190 45.71 -24.67 27.01
C SER A 190 44.39 -23.98 27.35
N ASP A 191 44.07 -23.81 28.63
CA ASP A 191 42.86 -23.14 29.10
C ASP A 191 42.83 -21.67 28.65
N LEU A 192 43.96 -20.95 28.72
CA LEU A 192 44.07 -19.59 28.20
C LEU A 192 43.91 -19.53 26.67
N GLY A 193 44.49 -20.48 25.95
CA GLY A 193 44.32 -20.58 24.49
C GLY A 193 42.87 -20.84 24.08
N LEU A 194 42.16 -21.70 24.83
CA LEU A 194 40.73 -21.92 24.64
C LEU A 194 39.93 -20.65 24.92
N LYS A 195 40.22 -19.91 26.00
CA LYS A 195 39.54 -18.64 26.32
C LYS A 195 39.70 -17.59 25.22
N ILE A 196 40.88 -17.45 24.61
CA ILE A 196 41.10 -16.52 23.50
C ILE A 196 40.24 -16.91 22.28
N THR A 197 40.23 -18.21 21.97
CA THR A 197 39.46 -18.74 20.84
C THR A 197 37.94 -18.58 21.08
N ASP A 198 37.50 -18.86 22.30
CA ASP A 198 36.11 -18.73 22.73
C ASP A 198 35.65 -17.26 22.71
N LEU A 199 36.46 -16.32 23.23
CA LEU A 199 36.18 -14.88 23.16
C LEU A 199 35.94 -14.41 21.72
N ARG A 200 36.83 -14.79 20.80
CA ARG A 200 36.70 -14.45 19.37
C ARG A 200 35.46 -15.10 18.76
N SER A 201 35.27 -16.40 19.00
CA SER A 201 34.13 -17.14 18.47
C SER A 201 32.81 -16.52 18.92
N GLN A 202 32.67 -16.24 20.22
CA GLN A 202 31.49 -15.59 20.79
C GLN A 202 31.24 -14.21 20.19
N TYR A 203 32.28 -13.38 20.02
CA TYR A 203 32.14 -12.08 19.37
C TYR A 203 31.58 -12.20 17.95
N TYR A 204 32.15 -13.07 17.11
CA TYR A 204 31.69 -13.23 15.73
C TYR A 204 30.32 -13.91 15.62
N VAL A 205 30.00 -14.87 16.49
CA VAL A 205 28.67 -15.50 16.54
C VAL A 205 27.62 -14.46 16.91
N GLN A 206 27.84 -13.68 17.98
CA GLN A 206 26.92 -12.61 18.38
C GLN A 206 26.78 -11.54 17.30
N ALA A 207 27.87 -11.15 16.64
CA ALA A 207 27.83 -10.19 15.55
C ALA A 207 27.05 -10.72 14.34
N ARG A 208 27.20 -12.01 13.99
CA ARG A 208 26.45 -12.66 12.90
C ARG A 208 24.97 -12.82 13.22
N GLU A 209 24.62 -13.20 14.45
CA GLU A 209 23.24 -13.30 14.89
C GLU A 209 22.55 -11.92 14.86
N ALA A 210 23.23 -10.91 15.41
CA ALA A 210 22.74 -9.53 15.36
C ALA A 210 22.61 -9.03 13.92
N LEU A 211 23.57 -9.36 13.02
CA LEU A 211 23.53 -9.00 11.61
C LEU A 211 22.33 -9.64 10.90
N SER A 212 22.12 -10.93 11.12
CA SER A 212 20.98 -11.67 10.57
C SER A 212 19.65 -11.03 10.99
N LYS A 213 19.53 -10.70 12.28
CA LYS A 213 18.35 -9.99 12.81
C LYS A 213 18.18 -8.60 12.21
N ALA A 214 19.26 -7.80 12.15
CA ALA A 214 19.22 -6.46 11.58
C ALA A 214 18.83 -6.48 10.09
N ASN A 215 19.34 -7.43 9.31
CA ASN A 215 18.96 -7.60 7.91
C ASN A 215 17.49 -7.99 7.76
N ALA A 216 17.00 -8.93 8.57
CA ALA A 216 15.58 -9.29 8.57
C ALA A 216 14.68 -8.10 8.94
N GLU A 217 15.10 -7.27 9.89
CA GLU A 217 14.39 -6.03 10.24
C GLU A 217 14.42 -5.00 9.10
N VAL A 218 15.55 -4.82 8.42
CA VAL A 218 15.68 -3.95 7.25
C VAL A 218 14.73 -4.40 6.14
N ASP A 219 14.70 -5.69 5.81
CA ASP A 219 13.84 -6.25 4.77
C ASP A 219 12.35 -6.06 5.14
N MET A 220 11.98 -6.40 6.36
CA MET A 220 10.62 -6.21 6.87
C MET A 220 10.19 -4.73 6.84
N LEU A 221 11.03 -3.84 7.37
CA LEU A 221 10.73 -2.41 7.46
C LEU A 221 10.71 -1.74 6.09
N SER A 222 11.53 -2.19 5.14
CA SER A 222 11.49 -1.68 3.76
C SER A 222 10.14 -1.98 3.09
N ALA A 223 9.61 -3.20 3.27
CA ALA A 223 8.32 -3.59 2.74
C ALA A 223 7.17 -2.81 3.42
N ILE A 224 7.23 -2.64 4.74
CA ILE A 224 6.25 -1.84 5.49
C ILE A 224 6.29 -0.38 5.06
N LEU A 225 7.49 0.19 4.92
CA LEU A 225 7.69 1.58 4.53
C LEU A 225 7.08 1.84 3.16
N LYS A 226 7.40 0.99 2.16
CA LYS A 226 6.81 1.06 0.82
C LYS A 226 5.28 1.02 0.87
N GLY A 227 4.69 0.10 1.64
CA GLY A 227 3.24 0.03 1.80
C GLY A 227 2.61 1.26 2.48
N ARG A 228 3.29 1.85 3.47
CA ARG A 228 2.86 3.09 4.12
C ARG A 228 2.98 4.30 3.20
N GLU A 229 4.05 4.39 2.41
CA GLU A 229 4.23 5.44 1.39
C GLU A 229 3.16 5.38 0.28
N ASP A 230 2.84 4.17 -0.18
CA ASP A 230 1.74 3.96 -1.13
C ASP A 230 0.41 4.45 -0.54
N SER A 231 0.18 4.18 0.75
CA SER A 231 -1.03 4.64 1.45
C SER A 231 -1.10 6.16 1.56
N VAL A 232 0.03 6.84 1.77
CA VAL A 232 0.09 8.32 1.71
C VAL A 232 -0.23 8.84 0.32
N THR A 233 0.30 8.20 -0.72
CA THR A 233 0.06 8.60 -2.11
C THR A 233 -1.42 8.46 -2.49
N ARG A 234 -2.10 7.41 -2.00
CA ARG A 234 -3.54 7.17 -2.21
C ARG A 234 -4.47 8.17 -1.50
N LEU A 235 -3.96 9.00 -0.59
CA LEU A 235 -4.76 10.07 0.02
C LEU A 235 -5.14 11.18 -0.97
N THR A 236 -4.46 11.26 -2.11
CA THR A 236 -4.84 12.16 -3.19
C THR A 236 -5.69 11.39 -4.20
N VAL A 237 -6.99 11.65 -4.18
CA VAL A 237 -7.96 11.03 -5.09
C VAL A 237 -7.94 11.80 -6.41
N ARG A 238 -7.70 11.08 -7.51
CA ARG A 238 -7.62 11.63 -8.87
C ARG A 238 -8.64 10.99 -9.79
N SER A 239 -9.13 11.75 -10.76
CA SER A 239 -10.05 11.23 -11.77
C SER A 239 -9.32 10.29 -12.73
N PRO A 240 -9.75 9.03 -12.95
CA PRO A 240 -9.12 8.13 -13.92
C PRO A 240 -9.43 8.51 -15.38
N VAL A 241 -10.54 9.22 -15.60
CA VAL A 241 -11.04 9.58 -16.94
C VAL A 241 -11.40 11.07 -17.01
N ARG A 242 -11.51 11.59 -18.23
CA ARG A 242 -12.16 12.88 -18.46
C ARG A 242 -13.69 12.67 -18.40
N GLY A 243 -14.40 13.46 -17.60
CA GLY A 243 -15.83 13.25 -17.35
C GLY A 243 -16.50 14.41 -16.62
N ILE A 244 -17.73 14.19 -16.15
CA ILE A 244 -18.49 15.13 -15.33
C ILE A 244 -18.71 14.52 -13.95
N VAL A 245 -18.54 15.31 -12.89
CA VAL A 245 -18.84 14.89 -11.52
C VAL A 245 -20.34 14.89 -11.32
N LYS A 246 -20.91 13.74 -10.94
CA LYS A 246 -22.38 13.58 -10.84
C LYS A 246 -22.91 13.66 -9.41
N ASN A 247 -22.28 12.97 -8.46
CA ASN A 247 -22.75 12.85 -7.08
C ASN A 247 -21.57 12.88 -6.10
N LEU A 248 -21.57 13.85 -5.18
CA LEU A 248 -20.59 14.03 -4.11
C LEU A 248 -21.25 13.69 -2.76
N GLN A 249 -21.00 12.49 -2.25
CA GLN A 249 -21.56 12.04 -0.97
C GLN A 249 -21.03 12.82 0.25
N VAL A 250 -19.81 13.36 0.15
CA VAL A 250 -19.19 14.16 1.22
C VAL A 250 -18.65 15.45 0.62
N THR A 251 -19.21 16.58 1.06
CA THR A 251 -18.83 17.93 0.61
C THR A 251 -18.13 18.74 1.70
N THR A 252 -18.33 18.37 2.97
CA THR A 252 -17.80 19.10 4.12
C THR A 252 -16.33 18.80 4.33
N CYS A 253 -15.47 19.81 4.12
CA CYS A 253 -14.06 19.74 4.54
C CYS A 253 -13.99 19.59 6.06
N GLY A 254 -13.11 18.70 6.56
CA GLY A 254 -13.06 18.28 7.95
C GLY A 254 -14.02 17.12 8.30
N GLY A 255 -14.93 16.76 7.39
CA GLY A 255 -15.79 15.58 7.53
C GLY A 255 -14.99 14.28 7.41
N GLY A 256 -15.31 13.30 8.25
CA GLY A 256 -14.70 11.98 8.21
C GLY A 256 -15.29 11.13 7.08
N LEU A 257 -14.41 10.55 6.25
CA LEU A 257 -14.75 9.54 5.25
C LEU A 257 -14.54 8.15 5.86
N PRO A 258 -15.56 7.27 5.83
CA PRO A 258 -15.37 5.88 6.19
C PRO A 258 -14.41 5.21 5.19
N ARG A 259 -13.69 4.20 5.67
CA ARG A 259 -12.84 3.36 4.82
C ARG A 259 -13.75 2.52 3.90
N SER A 260 -13.51 2.52 2.59
CA SER A 260 -14.37 1.74 1.67
C SER A 260 -14.29 0.25 2.00
N GLY A 261 -15.44 -0.42 2.14
CA GLY A 261 -15.50 -1.84 2.48
C GLY A 261 -16.88 -2.36 2.89
N GLU A 262 -17.82 -1.49 3.26
CA GLU A 262 -19.23 -1.90 3.36
C GLU A 262 -19.83 -1.99 1.95
N VAL A 263 -19.68 -3.18 1.35
CA VAL A 263 -20.63 -3.63 0.34
C VAL A 263 -21.96 -3.77 1.07
N ARG A 264 -22.81 -2.74 1.01
CA ARG A 264 -24.23 -2.95 1.24
C ARG A 264 -24.79 -3.59 -0.03
N GLU A 265 -25.22 -4.84 0.11
CA GLU A 265 -26.15 -5.50 -0.82
C GLU A 265 -27.38 -4.64 -1.07
#